data_AF-A0A7W1DXX2-F1
#
_entry.id   AF-A0A7W1DXX2-F1
#
_cell.length_a   1.000
_cell.length_b   1.000
_cell.length_c   1.000
_cell.angle_alpha   90.00
_cell.angle_beta   90.00
_cell.angle_gamma   90.00
#
_symmetry.space_group_name_H-M   'P 1'
#
loop_
_entity.id
_entity.type
_entity.pdbx_description
1 polymer ?
#
loop_
_entity_poly.entity_id
_entity_poly.type
_entity_poly.pdbx_seq_one_letter_code
_entity_poly.pdbx_strand_id
1 'polypeptide(L)'
;MIEGQDGLTWPRWQRLAKAVEALGFAGLYRSDHFTNPDGPPTDTLDLWASLTWLASQTERIEFGPLVSPVSFRHPVVTAWTAAAVDDLSGGRLQLGIGAGWQAREHETFG
;
A
#
# COMPACT_ATOMS: atom_id res chain seq x y z
N MET A 1 9.81 -3.60 -1.48
CA MET A 1 8.62 -3.39 -0.64
C MET A 1 9.00 -2.47 0.51
N ILE A 2 8.08 -1.61 0.95
CA ILE A 2 8.27 -0.72 2.11
C ILE A 2 7.24 -1.08 3.19
N GLU A 3 7.69 -1.17 4.44
CA GLU A 3 6.80 -1.28 5.59
C GLU A 3 6.20 0.09 5.90
N GLY A 4 4.87 0.22 5.74
CA GLY A 4 4.17 1.48 5.93
C GLY A 4 4.19 1.93 7.39
N GLN A 5 3.87 1.00 8.29
CA GLN A 5 3.75 1.19 9.74
C GLN A 5 5.05 1.63 10.43
N ASP A 6 6.18 1.59 9.73
CA ASP A 6 7.50 2.04 10.17
C ASP A 6 7.77 3.52 9.79
N GLY A 7 6.80 4.41 10.06
CA GLY A 7 6.96 5.84 9.88
C GLY A 7 6.95 6.30 8.41
N LEU A 8 6.10 5.72 7.56
CA LEU A 8 5.97 6.16 6.17
C LEU A 8 5.21 7.49 6.09
N THR A 9 5.90 8.55 5.65
CA THR A 9 5.35 9.90 5.45
C THR A 9 5.30 10.27 3.97
N TRP A 10 4.49 11.28 3.61
CA TRP A 10 4.43 11.78 2.22
C TRP A 10 5.80 12.18 1.65
N PRO A 11 6.65 12.98 2.32
CA PRO A 11 7.96 13.31 1.76
C PRO A 11 8.83 12.08 1.51
N ARG A 12 8.77 11.06 2.38
CA ARG A 12 9.51 9.80 2.20
C ARG A 12 8.95 9.01 1.02
N TRP A 13 7.63 8.85 0.94
CA TRP A 13 6.96 8.14 -0.15
C TRP A 13 7.23 8.77 -1.52
N GLN A 14 7.13 10.09 -1.61
CA GLN A 14 7.42 10.87 -2.82
C GLN A 14 8.87 10.70 -3.29
N ARG A 15 9.84 10.74 -2.36
CA ARG A 15 11.26 10.52 -2.71
C ARG A 15 11.51 9.10 -3.20
N LEU A 16 10.91 8.10 -2.56
CA LEU A 16 11.03 6.70 -2.96
C LEU A 16 10.43 6.48 -4.35
N ALA A 17 9.21 6.98 -4.61
CA ALA A 17 8.56 6.87 -5.91
C ALA A 17 9.43 7.44 -7.04
N LYS A 18 9.95 8.67 -6.86
CA LYS A 18 10.85 9.31 -7.84
C LYS A 18 12.13 8.50 -8.06
N ALA A 19 12.74 8.01 -6.99
CA ALA A 19 13.98 7.25 -7.09
C ALA A 19 13.76 5.90 -7.81
N VAL A 20 12.71 5.17 -7.45
CA VAL A 20 12.37 3.87 -8.05
C VAL A 20 12.05 4.02 -9.55
N GLU A 21 11.28 5.05 -9.91
CA GLU A 21 11.01 5.41 -11.30
C GLU A 21 12.30 5.77 -12.06
N ALA A 22 13.14 6.66 -11.52
CA ALA A 22 14.37 7.11 -12.19
C ALA A 22 15.41 6.00 -12.35
N LEU A 23 15.48 5.06 -11.40
CA LEU A 23 16.44 3.95 -11.40
C LEU A 23 15.97 2.76 -12.26
N GLY A 24 14.79 2.82 -12.87
CA GLY A 24 14.32 1.79 -13.79
C GLY A 24 13.88 0.49 -13.12
N PHE A 25 13.52 0.53 -11.83
CA PHE A 25 12.90 -0.63 -11.18
C PHE A 25 11.55 -0.98 -11.83
N ALA A 26 11.16 -2.26 -11.70
CA ALA A 26 9.89 -2.76 -12.22
C ALA A 26 8.69 -2.34 -11.36
N GLY A 27 8.86 -2.19 -10.05
CA GLY A 27 7.74 -1.86 -9.18
C GLY A 27 8.07 -1.34 -7.79
N LEU A 28 7.08 -0.72 -7.16
CA LEU A 28 7.11 -0.21 -5.78
C LEU A 28 5.89 -0.73 -5.01
N TYR A 29 6.15 -1.60 -4.05
CA TYR A 29 5.13 -2.25 -3.23
C TYR A 29 5.23 -1.81 -1.78
N ARG A 30 4.13 -1.90 -1.03
CA ARG A 30 4.13 -1.64 0.42
C ARG A 30 3.17 -2.55 1.19
N SER A 31 3.38 -2.66 2.49
CA SER A 31 2.45 -3.34 3.40
C SER A 31 1.19 -2.52 3.66
N ASP A 32 0.14 -3.23 4.10
CA ASP A 32 -1.13 -2.71 4.59
C ASP A 32 -1.28 -3.01 6.08
N HIS A 33 -0.57 -2.23 6.90
CA HIS A 33 -0.60 -2.29 8.35
C HIS A 33 -1.07 -0.94 8.90
N PHE A 34 -1.99 -0.98 9.87
CA PHE A 34 -2.44 0.15 10.69
C PHE A 34 -1.57 0.34 11.93
N THR A 35 -0.89 -0.71 12.41
CA THR A 35 -0.11 -0.71 13.65
C THR A 35 1.19 -1.47 13.51
N ASN A 36 2.14 -1.19 14.41
CA ASN A 36 3.30 -2.06 14.58
C ASN A 36 2.93 -3.32 15.37
N PRO A 37 3.61 -4.46 15.10
CA PRO A 37 3.43 -5.70 15.86
C PRO A 37 3.66 -5.47 17.35
N ASP A 38 4.71 -4.72 17.66
CA ASP A 38 5.13 -4.37 19.00
C ASP A 38 5.29 -2.86 19.15
N GLY A 39 5.12 -2.37 20.38
CA GLY A 39 5.33 -0.95 20.71
C GLY A 39 4.18 -0.02 20.30
N PRO A 40 4.39 1.30 20.49
CA PRO A 40 3.39 2.31 20.15
C PRO A 40 3.23 2.43 18.62
N PRO A 41 2.03 2.82 18.14
CA PRO A 41 1.84 3.17 16.74
C PRO A 41 2.79 4.29 16.31
N THR A 42 3.27 4.24 15.07
CA THR A 42 3.92 5.39 14.44
C THR A 42 3.05 5.92 13.31
N ASP A 43 3.21 7.19 12.99
CA ASP A 43 2.47 7.82 11.90
C ASP A 43 2.78 7.11 10.57
N THR A 44 1.72 6.67 9.89
CA THR A 44 1.82 6.03 8.59
C THR A 44 0.75 6.55 7.64
N LEU A 45 1.05 6.55 6.34
CA LEU A 45 0.06 6.79 5.31
C LEU A 45 -0.88 5.58 5.20
N ASP A 46 -2.19 5.84 5.07
CA ASP A 46 -3.12 4.82 4.60
C ASP A 46 -2.64 4.22 3.27
N LEU A 47 -2.78 2.89 3.13
CA LEU A 47 -2.38 2.14 1.94
C LEU A 47 -2.99 2.76 0.69
N TRP A 48 -4.32 2.79 0.61
CA TRP A 48 -5.04 3.13 -0.61
C TRP A 48 -4.82 4.60 -0.98
N ALA A 49 -4.82 5.51 -0.01
CA ALA A 49 -4.46 6.90 -0.26
C ALA A 49 -3.06 7.04 -0.90
N SER A 50 -2.07 6.30 -0.40
CA SER A 50 -0.70 6.34 -0.93
C SER A 50 -0.56 5.70 -2.32
N LEU A 51 -1.33 4.65 -2.63
CA LEU A 51 -1.33 3.99 -3.92
C LEU A 51 -2.08 4.82 -4.98
N THR A 52 -3.20 5.45 -4.61
CA THR A 52 -3.91 6.40 -5.48
C THR A 52 -2.99 7.55 -5.87
N TRP A 53 -2.23 8.10 -4.92
CA TRP A 53 -1.22 9.12 -5.25
C TRP A 53 -0.15 8.56 -6.19
N LEU A 54 0.34 7.34 -5.95
CA LEU A 54 1.37 6.73 -6.80
C LEU A 54 0.86 6.52 -8.23
N ALA A 55 -0.40 6.09 -8.40
CA ALA A 55 -1.05 5.91 -9.69
C ALA A 55 -0.98 7.17 -10.56
N SER A 56 -1.25 8.35 -9.99
CA SER A 56 -1.23 9.62 -10.73
C SER A 56 0.16 10.26 -10.88
N GLN A 57 1.19 9.73 -10.23
CA GLN A 57 2.49 10.42 -10.10
C GLN A 57 3.66 9.60 -10.63
N THR A 58 3.36 8.46 -11.24
CA THR A 58 4.30 7.54 -11.86
C THR A 58 3.72 7.07 -13.18
N GLU A 59 4.55 6.57 -14.08
CA GLU A 59 4.12 6.25 -15.46
C GLU A 59 4.39 4.80 -15.85
N ARG A 60 5.34 4.13 -15.20
CA ARG A 60 5.82 2.81 -15.63
C ARG A 60 5.78 1.78 -14.54
N ILE A 61 6.14 2.15 -13.31
CA ILE A 61 6.31 1.16 -12.25
C ILE A 61 4.96 0.50 -11.93
N GLU A 62 4.98 -0.81 -11.75
CA GLU A 62 3.86 -1.53 -11.14
C GLU A 62 3.87 -1.29 -9.63
N PHE A 63 2.70 -1.34 -9.01
CA PHE A 63 2.61 -1.12 -7.58
C PHE A 63 1.41 -1.82 -6.97
N GLY A 64 1.42 -1.96 -5.66
CA GLY A 64 0.30 -2.57 -4.96
C GLY A 64 0.61 -2.90 -3.51
N PRO A 65 -0.40 -3.38 -2.79
CA PRO A 65 -0.20 -3.99 -1.49
C PRO A 65 0.54 -5.33 -1.63
N LEU A 66 1.36 -5.65 -0.64
CA LEU A 66 2.01 -6.96 -0.55
C LEU A 66 1.94 -7.50 0.88
N VAL A 67 0.77 -7.89 1.40
CA VAL A 67 -0.57 -7.98 0.75
C VAL A 67 -1.58 -7.10 1.52
N SER A 68 -2.79 -6.91 0.99
CA SER A 68 -3.92 -6.31 1.72
C SER A 68 -4.68 -7.42 2.46
N PRO A 69 -4.73 -7.40 3.82
CA PRO A 69 -5.38 -8.45 4.58
C PRO A 69 -6.91 -8.45 4.42
N VAL A 70 -7.48 -9.63 4.19
CA VAL A 70 -8.92 -9.80 3.94
C VAL A 70 -9.80 -9.66 5.19
N SER A 71 -9.19 -9.75 6.36
CA SER A 71 -9.89 -9.81 7.63
C SER A 71 -10.40 -8.41 8.05
N PHE A 72 -9.58 -7.37 7.86
CA PHE A 72 -9.86 -6.00 8.29
C PHE A 72 -10.10 -5.01 7.15
N ARG A 73 -10.13 -5.48 5.90
CA ARG A 73 -10.54 -4.68 4.73
C ARG A 73 -11.80 -5.28 4.12
N HIS A 74 -12.91 -4.51 4.11
CA HIS A 74 -14.17 -5.00 3.55
C HIS A 74 -14.02 -5.34 2.05
N PRO A 75 -14.28 -6.59 1.61
CA PRO A 75 -13.87 -7.08 0.30
C PRO A 75 -14.47 -6.28 -0.86
N VAL A 76 -15.74 -5.87 -0.74
CA VAL A 76 -16.40 -5.04 -1.78
C VAL A 76 -15.74 -3.67 -1.90
N VAL A 77 -15.35 -3.06 -0.78
CA VAL A 77 -14.71 -1.74 -0.79
C VAL A 77 -13.30 -1.87 -1.36
N THR A 78 -12.55 -2.88 -0.93
CA THR A 78 -11.21 -3.18 -1.45
C THR A 78 -11.23 -3.40 -2.96
N ALA A 79 -12.14 -4.22 -3.47
CA ALA A 79 -12.24 -4.47 -4.91
C ALA A 79 -12.64 -3.20 -5.69
N TRP A 80 -13.59 -2.42 -5.16
CA TRP A 80 -14.04 -1.18 -5.81
C TRP A 80 -12.94 -0.12 -5.84
N THR A 81 -12.22 0.07 -4.73
CA THR A 81 -11.08 0.98 -4.64
C THR A 81 -9.94 0.52 -5.54
N ALA A 82 -9.61 -0.78 -5.53
CA ALA A 82 -8.57 -1.34 -6.39
C ALA A 82 -8.87 -1.10 -7.88
N ALA A 83 -10.11 -1.37 -8.32
CA ALA A 83 -10.52 -1.14 -9.71
C ALA A 83 -10.38 0.34 -10.11
N ALA A 84 -10.76 1.28 -9.23
CA ALA A 84 -10.61 2.71 -9.51
C ALA A 84 -9.14 3.16 -9.57
N VAL A 85 -8.29 2.62 -8.71
CA VAL A 85 -6.84 2.91 -8.71
C VAL A 85 -6.15 2.29 -9.93
N ASP A 86 -6.55 1.09 -10.32
CA ASP A 86 -6.02 0.42 -11.51
C ASP A 86 -6.34 1.21 -12.78
N ASP A 87 -7.60 1.63 -12.95
CA ASP A 87 -8.04 2.51 -14.05
C ASP A 87 -7.24 3.81 -14.09
N LEU A 88 -7.11 4.50 -12.95
CA LEU A 88 -6.32 5.73 -12.82
C LEU A 88 -4.85 5.53 -13.22
N SER A 89 -4.29 4.35 -12.96
CA SER A 89 -2.89 4.02 -13.23
C SER A 89 -2.63 3.55 -14.66
N GLY A 90 -3.68 3.26 -15.43
CA GLY A 90 -3.58 2.61 -16.74
C GLY A 90 -3.20 1.13 -16.66
N GLY A 91 -3.69 0.40 -15.65
CA GLY A 91 -3.49 -1.06 -15.52
C GLY A 91 -2.22 -1.49 -14.77
N ARG A 92 -1.61 -0.60 -13.96
CA ARG A 92 -0.34 -0.86 -13.24
C ARG A 92 -0.53 -1.35 -11.80
N LEU A 93 -1.77 -1.42 -11.31
CA LEU A 93 -2.03 -1.92 -9.96
C LEU A 93 -1.97 -3.45 -9.95
N GLN A 94 -1.16 -4.00 -9.06
CA GLN A 94 -1.13 -5.42 -8.72
C GLN A 94 -1.85 -5.62 -7.39
N LEU A 95 -3.07 -6.15 -7.42
CA LEU A 95 -3.89 -6.37 -6.22
C LEU A 95 -3.42 -7.61 -5.44
N GLY A 96 -2.44 -7.42 -4.54
CA GLY A 96 -2.02 -8.44 -3.59
C GLY A 96 -3.02 -8.62 -2.46
N ILE A 97 -3.61 -9.81 -2.32
CA ILE A 97 -4.55 -10.16 -1.24
C ILE A 97 -3.99 -11.35 -0.47
N GLY A 98 -4.16 -11.37 0.85
CA GLY A 98 -3.86 -12.55 1.64
C GLY A 98 -4.36 -12.48 3.07
N ALA A 99 -3.99 -13.46 3.88
CA ALA A 99 -4.42 -13.53 5.26
C ALA A 99 -3.75 -12.47 6.15
N GLY A 100 -2.61 -11.89 5.75
CA GLY A 100 -1.78 -11.09 6.67
C GLY A 100 -1.20 -11.94 7.80
N TRP A 101 -0.26 -11.39 8.56
CA TRP A 101 0.46 -12.14 9.58
C TRP A 101 0.26 -11.60 11.01
N GLN A 102 -0.07 -10.32 11.15
CA GLN A 102 -0.05 -9.63 12.43
C GLN A 102 -1.37 -9.83 13.20
N ALA A 103 -1.42 -10.85 14.07
CA ALA A 103 -2.60 -11.22 14.87
C ALA A 103 -3.29 -10.03 15.56
N ARG A 104 -2.52 -9.08 16.10
CA ARG A 104 -3.05 -7.87 16.75
C ARG A 104 -4.02 -7.09 15.87
N GLU A 105 -3.71 -6.94 14.58
CA GLU A 105 -4.58 -6.18 13.67
C GLU A 105 -5.85 -6.94 13.33
N HIS A 106 -5.74 -8.26 13.16
CA HIS A 106 -6.90 -9.14 13.00
C HIS A 106 -7.85 -9.01 14.18
N GLU A 107 -7.33 -9.13 15.40
CA GLU A 107 -8.14 -9.01 16.62
C GLU A 107 -8.75 -7.61 16.82
N THR A 108 -8.03 -6.56 16.39
CA THR A 108 -8.45 -5.17 16.63
C THR A 108 -9.39 -4.64 15.55
N PHE A 109 -9.20 -5.02 14.29
CA PHE A 109 -9.84 -4.41 13.14
C PHE A 109 -10.67 -5.38 12.28
N GLY A 110 -10.55 -6.70 12.49
CA GLY A 110 -11.31 -7.74 11.78
C GLY A 110 -10.42 -8.88 11.32
#